data_AF-A0A150FV63-F1
#
_entry.id   AF-A0A150FV63-F1
#
_cell.length_a   1.000
_cell.length_b   1.000
_cell.length_c   1.000
_cell.angle_alpha   90.00
_cell.angle_beta   90.00
_cell.angle_gamma   90.00
#
_symmetry.space_group_name_H-M   'P 1'
#
loop_
_entity.id
_entity.type
_entity.pdbx_description
1 polymer ?
#
loop_
_entity_poly.entity_id
_entity_poly.type
_entity_poly.pdbx_seq_one_letter_code
_entity_poly.pdbx_strand_id
1 'polypeptide(L)'
;MVEQAARRGCYSRLEVAELVDFLRREADAVEAAAASSEPAIHPYDLLVAADVFVYIGDLGPVLAAAAAAAAPGAVLAFSTEALERAPGGKANRSPPAASEPSAAALAVGGSGGCPGLRLQVTGRYAHSLRYLEDTGRRCGWDLVSSDQSVIRQNGGEPIWGHLCVMRRVGGGRGQAG
;
A
#
# COMPACT_ATOMS: atom_id res chain seq x y z
N MET A 1 -1.86 20.45 -6.26
CA MET A 1 -0.86 19.66 -5.51
C MET A 1 0.38 19.38 -6.34
N VAL A 2 0.27 18.77 -7.53
CA VAL A 2 1.43 18.41 -8.38
C VAL A 2 2.29 19.63 -8.76
N GLU A 3 1.68 20.73 -9.20
CA GLU A 3 2.43 21.94 -9.55
C GLU A 3 3.20 22.53 -8.35
N GLN A 4 2.65 22.42 -7.13
CA GLN A 4 3.34 22.85 -5.90
C GLN A 4 4.50 21.91 -5.55
N ALA A 5 4.37 20.61 -5.82
CA ALA A 5 5.46 19.64 -5.66
C ALA A 5 6.58 19.92 -6.67
N ALA A 6 6.24 20.20 -7.94
CA ALA A 6 7.21 20.53 -8.98
C ALA A 6 8.04 21.77 -8.62
N ARG A 7 7.40 22.81 -8.05
CA ARG A 7 8.08 24.03 -7.58
C ARG A 7 9.12 23.78 -6.49
N ARG A 8 9.11 22.64 -5.81
CA ARG A 8 10.16 22.29 -4.82
C ARG A 8 11.49 21.95 -5.46
N GLY A 9 11.52 21.58 -6.75
CA GLY A 9 12.77 21.28 -7.47
C GLY A 9 13.57 20.10 -6.92
N CYS A 10 12.98 19.28 -6.04
CA CYS A 10 13.65 18.17 -5.36
C CYS A 10 13.31 16.79 -5.95
N TYR A 11 12.49 16.73 -7.00
CA TYR A 11 12.08 15.50 -7.67
C TYR A 11 12.84 15.37 -8.99
N SER A 12 13.53 14.24 -9.20
CA SER A 12 14.14 13.91 -10.50
C SER A 12 13.08 13.62 -11.57
N ARG A 13 11.95 13.03 -11.15
CA ARG A 13 10.78 12.74 -11.98
C ARG A 13 9.51 12.97 -11.16
N LEU A 14 8.50 13.57 -11.77
CA LEU A 14 7.18 13.79 -11.17
C LEU A 14 6.11 13.38 -12.18
N GLU A 15 5.15 12.56 -11.74
CA GLU A 15 4.18 11.91 -12.61
C GLU A 15 2.75 12.19 -12.14
N VAL A 16 1.84 12.35 -13.10
CA VAL A 16 0.39 12.41 -12.87
C VAL A 16 -0.23 11.21 -13.56
N ALA A 17 -0.58 10.20 -12.77
CA ALA A 17 -1.09 8.94 -13.28
C ALA A 17 -2.00 8.25 -12.25
N GLU A 18 -2.76 7.26 -12.72
CA GLU A 18 -3.36 6.25 -11.85
C GLU A 18 -2.22 5.38 -11.28
N LEU A 19 -2.26 5.10 -9.97
CA LEU A 19 -1.13 4.54 -9.23
C LEU A 19 -0.75 3.13 -9.69
N VAL A 20 -1.74 2.26 -9.86
CA VAL A 20 -1.51 0.87 -10.27
C VAL A 20 -1.04 0.83 -11.73
N ASP A 21 -1.64 1.63 -12.60
CA ASP A 21 -1.25 1.70 -14.01
C ASP A 21 0.15 2.29 -14.20
N PHE A 22 0.57 3.24 -13.35
CA PHE A 22 1.94 3.71 -13.31
C PHE A 22 2.91 2.58 -12.94
N LEU A 23 2.65 1.89 -11.83
CA LEU A 23 3.53 0.80 -11.35
C LEU A 23 3.60 -0.36 -12.35
N ARG A 24 2.49 -0.68 -13.03
CA ARG A 24 2.48 -1.71 -14.10
C ARG A 24 3.38 -1.33 -15.26
N ARG A 25 3.32 -0.10 -15.75
CA ARG A 25 4.22 0.36 -16.83
C ARG A 25 5.69 0.30 -16.43
N GLU A 26 6.01 0.62 -15.19
CA GLU A 26 7.37 0.49 -14.67
C GLU A 26 7.80 -0.98 -14.59
N ALA A 27 6.90 -1.88 -14.20
CA ALA A 27 7.15 -3.32 -14.21
C ALA A 27 7.36 -3.87 -15.64
N ASP A 28 6.53 -3.47 -16.60
CA ASP A 28 6.66 -3.88 -18.00
C ASP A 28 8.01 -3.40 -18.59
N ALA A 29 8.45 -2.19 -18.23
CA ALA A 29 9.75 -1.66 -18.65
C ALA A 29 10.92 -2.47 -18.07
N VAL A 30 10.83 -2.89 -16.80
CA VAL A 30 11.80 -3.78 -16.15
C VAL A 30 11.84 -5.14 -16.86
N GLU A 31 10.69 -5.72 -17.18
CA GLU A 31 10.60 -7.01 -17.87
C GLU A 31 11.17 -6.92 -19.28
N ALA A 32 10.82 -5.88 -20.03
CA ALA A 32 11.36 -5.63 -21.37
C ALA A 32 12.88 -5.47 -21.36
N ALA A 33 13.43 -4.74 -20.38
CA ALA A 33 14.87 -4.60 -20.19
C ALA A 33 15.55 -5.93 -19.82
N ALA A 34 14.89 -6.78 -19.04
CA ALA A 34 15.39 -8.12 -18.70
C ALA A 34 15.34 -9.11 -19.87
N ALA A 35 14.43 -8.90 -20.83
CA ALA A 35 14.33 -9.70 -22.04
C ALA A 35 15.38 -9.30 -23.10
N SER A 36 15.85 -8.06 -23.09
CA SER A 36 17.07 -7.68 -23.81
C SER A 36 18.30 -8.23 -23.09
N SER A 37 19.38 -8.53 -23.81
CA SER A 37 20.69 -8.93 -23.24
C SER A 37 21.38 -7.82 -22.42
N GLU A 38 20.65 -6.77 -22.07
CA GLU A 38 21.05 -5.65 -21.22
C GLU A 38 20.80 -6.02 -19.75
N PRO A 39 21.61 -5.51 -18.82
CA PRO A 39 21.34 -5.71 -17.40
C PRO A 39 20.01 -5.03 -17.03
N ALA A 40 19.04 -5.82 -16.55
CA ALA A 40 17.78 -5.32 -16.03
C ALA A 40 18.03 -4.37 -14.84
N ILE A 41 17.83 -3.08 -15.05
CA ILE A 41 17.89 -2.09 -13.97
C ILE A 41 16.51 -2.04 -13.33
N HIS A 42 16.41 -2.54 -12.10
CA HIS A 42 15.24 -2.25 -11.27
C HIS A 42 15.38 -0.82 -10.71
N PRO A 43 14.49 0.11 -11.08
CA PRO A 43 14.66 1.52 -10.73
C PRO A 43 14.39 1.81 -9.25
N TYR A 44 13.70 0.92 -8.53
CA TYR A 44 13.23 1.17 -7.17
C TYR A 44 13.74 0.13 -6.17
N ASP A 45 14.64 0.55 -5.29
CA ASP A 45 15.06 -0.19 -4.09
C ASP A 45 14.32 0.27 -2.82
N LEU A 46 13.68 1.44 -2.87
CA LEU A 46 12.82 2.00 -1.83
C LEU A 46 11.55 2.59 -2.43
N LEU A 47 10.41 2.21 -1.86
CA LEU A 47 9.09 2.77 -2.15
C LEU A 47 8.49 3.33 -0.86
N VAL A 48 7.86 4.51 -0.95
CA VAL A 48 7.24 5.17 0.20
C VAL A 48 5.81 5.61 -0.12
N ALA A 49 4.87 5.25 0.74
CA ALA A 49 3.45 5.62 0.62
C ALA A 49 2.91 6.13 1.97
N ALA A 50 3.13 7.41 2.26
CA ALA A 50 2.62 8.09 3.46
C ALA A 50 1.30 8.82 3.14
N ASP A 51 0.23 8.43 3.83
CA ASP A 51 -1.16 8.89 3.59
C ASP A 51 -1.70 8.61 2.18
N VAL A 52 -1.28 7.51 1.54
CA VAL A 52 -1.75 7.11 0.20
C VAL A 52 -2.68 5.89 0.28
N PHE A 53 -2.26 4.83 0.96
CA PHE A 53 -3.02 3.57 1.00
C PHE A 53 -4.34 3.66 1.79
N VAL A 54 -4.52 4.71 2.58
CA VAL A 54 -5.80 5.03 3.23
C VAL A 54 -6.92 5.34 2.22
N TYR A 55 -6.60 5.58 0.94
CA TYR A 55 -7.59 5.81 -0.12
C TYR A 55 -7.91 4.54 -0.92
N ILE A 56 -7.24 3.43 -0.62
CA ILE A 56 -7.32 2.20 -1.40
C ILE A 56 -7.91 1.11 -0.51
N GLY A 57 -9.01 0.51 -0.96
CA GLY A 57 -9.66 -0.58 -0.25
C GLY A 57 -8.81 -1.85 -0.31
N ASP A 58 -8.82 -2.51 -1.45
CA ASP A 58 -7.96 -3.66 -1.70
C ASP A 58 -6.55 -3.21 -2.15
N LEU A 59 -5.56 -3.47 -1.30
CA LEU A 59 -4.15 -3.21 -1.55
C LEU A 59 -3.48 -4.28 -2.43
N GLY A 60 -4.13 -5.41 -2.71
CA GLY A 60 -3.56 -6.48 -3.53
C GLY A 60 -2.99 -6.02 -4.88
N PRO A 61 -3.77 -5.30 -5.72
CA PRO A 61 -3.30 -4.83 -7.01
C PRO A 61 -2.09 -3.90 -6.93
N VAL A 62 -2.08 -2.94 -5.99
CA VAL A 62 -0.97 -1.99 -5.84
C VAL A 62 0.28 -2.66 -5.27
N LEU A 63 0.13 -3.58 -4.31
CA LEU A 63 1.26 -4.33 -3.75
C LEU A 63 1.89 -5.27 -4.78
N ALA A 64 1.08 -5.94 -5.61
CA ALA A 64 1.58 -6.79 -6.68
C ALA A 64 2.34 -5.99 -7.76
N ALA A 65 1.77 -4.87 -8.21
CA ALA A 65 2.43 -4.00 -9.20
C ALA A 65 3.72 -3.38 -8.64
N ALA A 66 3.70 -2.93 -7.39
CA ALA A 66 4.89 -2.43 -6.70
C ALA A 66 5.99 -3.50 -6.60
N ALA A 67 5.62 -4.74 -6.26
CA ALA A 67 6.58 -5.84 -6.22
C ALA A 67 7.18 -6.09 -7.60
N ALA A 68 6.40 -6.05 -8.68
CA ALA A 68 6.91 -6.30 -10.02
C ALA A 68 7.92 -5.22 -10.48
N ALA A 69 7.65 -3.94 -10.15
CA ALA A 69 8.52 -2.82 -10.51
C ALA A 69 9.78 -2.67 -9.63
N ALA A 70 9.76 -3.19 -8.40
CA ALA A 70 10.85 -3.01 -7.44
C ALA A 70 12.01 -4.00 -7.62
N ALA A 71 13.18 -3.68 -7.07
CA ALA A 71 14.35 -4.55 -7.00
C ALA A 71 14.15 -5.70 -6.00
N PRO A 72 14.76 -6.89 -6.19
CA PRO A 72 14.77 -7.94 -5.16
C PRO A 72 15.33 -7.39 -3.84
N GLY A 73 14.63 -7.64 -2.72
CA GLY A 73 15.04 -7.11 -1.42
C GLY A 73 14.74 -5.63 -1.19
N ALA A 74 14.07 -4.94 -2.13
CA ALA A 74 13.60 -3.57 -1.97
C ALA A 74 12.71 -3.39 -0.74
N VAL A 75 12.65 -2.17 -0.21
CA VAL A 75 11.83 -1.81 0.94
C VAL A 75 10.59 -1.03 0.50
N LEU A 76 9.43 -1.38 1.05
CA LEU A 76 8.20 -0.61 0.95
C LEU A 76 7.81 -0.11 2.35
N ALA A 77 7.88 1.21 2.56
CA ALA A 77 7.47 1.86 3.79
C ALA A 77 6.14 2.60 3.58
N PHE A 78 5.12 2.32 4.38
CA PHE A 78 3.80 2.89 4.15
C PHE A 78 2.99 3.06 5.43
N SER A 79 1.92 3.85 5.33
CA SER A 79 0.95 4.04 6.40
C SER A 79 -0.47 3.67 5.97
N THR A 80 -1.25 3.06 6.87
CA THR A 80 -2.70 2.86 6.72
C THR A 80 -3.44 3.26 7.98
N GLU A 81 -4.74 3.54 7.91
CA GLU A 81 -5.55 3.63 9.13
C GLU A 81 -5.68 2.23 9.73
N ALA A 82 -5.66 2.15 11.06
CA ALA A 82 -5.70 0.87 11.76
C ALA A 82 -7.15 0.47 12.03
N LEU A 83 -7.51 -0.75 11.64
CA LEU A 83 -8.81 -1.35 11.98
C LEU A 83 -8.86 -1.78 13.45
N GLU A 84 -7.75 -2.34 13.93
CA GLU A 84 -7.52 -2.75 15.31
C GLU A 84 -6.79 -1.61 16.02
N ARG A 85 -7.13 -1.27 17.27
CA ARG A 85 -6.30 -0.36 18.08
C ARG A 85 -5.51 -1.13 19.12
N ALA A 86 -4.33 -0.62 19.45
CA ALA A 86 -3.54 -1.02 20.60
C ALA A 86 -4.36 -0.95 21.90
N PRO A 87 -4.05 -1.79 22.91
CA PRO A 87 -4.82 -1.86 24.15
C PRO A 87 -4.98 -0.48 24.81
N GLY A 88 -6.22 -0.05 25.06
CA GLY A 88 -6.55 1.19 25.77
C GLY A 88 -6.98 2.40 24.91
N GLY A 89 -6.89 2.32 23.57
CA GLY A 89 -7.38 3.39 22.67
C GLY A 89 -8.81 3.16 22.17
N LYS A 90 -9.66 4.21 22.13
CA LYS A 90 -11.00 4.14 21.50
C LYS A 90 -10.88 3.85 19.99
N ALA A 91 -11.44 2.76 19.45
CA ALA A 91 -11.37 2.47 18.01
C ALA A 91 -11.69 3.69 17.12
N ASN A 92 -11.06 3.80 15.94
CA ASN A 92 -11.42 4.85 14.99
C ASN A 92 -12.94 4.76 14.70
N ARG A 93 -13.63 5.91 14.72
CA ARG A 93 -15.10 5.95 14.61
C ARG A 93 -15.56 5.23 13.34
N SER A 94 -16.11 4.03 13.52
CA SER A 94 -16.88 3.32 12.51
C SER A 94 -18.34 3.81 12.57
N PRO A 95 -19.10 3.78 11.46
CA PRO A 95 -20.54 3.95 11.54
C PRO A 95 -21.14 2.82 12.40
N PRO A 96 -22.24 3.08 13.16
CA PRO A 96 -22.97 2.00 13.83
C PRO A 96 -23.45 1.00 12.78
N ALA A 97 -23.39 -0.29 13.10
CA ALA A 97 -23.87 -1.38 12.25
C ALA A 97 -25.40 -1.33 12.11
N ALA A 98 -25.94 -0.37 11.36
CA ALA A 98 -27.34 -0.29 10.94
C ALA A 98 -27.55 0.88 9.95
N SER A 99 -27.10 0.69 8.71
CA SER A 99 -27.74 1.14 7.46
C SER A 99 -26.72 0.92 6.35
N GLU A 100 -26.85 -0.18 5.61
CA GLU A 100 -26.14 -0.30 4.34
C GLU A 100 -26.47 0.92 3.47
N PRO A 101 -25.47 1.67 2.98
CA PRO A 101 -25.70 2.50 1.83
C PRO A 101 -25.79 1.57 0.61
N SER A 102 -26.85 1.77 -0.16
CA SER A 102 -27.10 1.17 -1.47
C SER A 102 -25.81 0.96 -2.29
N ALA A 103 -25.41 -0.30 -2.45
CA ALA A 103 -25.01 -1.02 -3.67
C ALA A 103 -24.25 -0.31 -4.83
N ALA A 104 -23.63 0.87 -4.69
CA ALA A 104 -23.01 1.55 -5.83
C ALA A 104 -21.68 2.24 -5.51
N ALA A 105 -20.66 1.44 -5.15
CA ALA A 105 -19.25 1.76 -5.42
C ALA A 105 -18.37 0.51 -5.20
N LEU A 106 -18.36 -0.36 -6.22
CA LEU A 106 -17.28 -1.31 -6.52
C LEU A 106 -16.98 -2.38 -5.45
N ALA A 107 -18.00 -3.18 -5.14
CA ALA A 107 -17.76 -4.60 -4.94
C ALA A 107 -17.46 -5.23 -6.32
N VAL A 108 -16.18 -5.39 -6.66
CA VAL A 108 -15.79 -6.36 -7.69
C VAL A 108 -15.58 -7.69 -6.98
N GLY A 109 -16.59 -8.56 -7.10
CA GLY A 109 -16.46 -10.02 -7.15
C GLY A 109 -15.86 -10.76 -5.95
N GLY A 110 -16.71 -11.39 -5.14
CA GLY A 110 -16.32 -12.53 -4.30
C GLY A 110 -17.12 -12.66 -3.03
N SER A 111 -18.14 -13.52 -3.02
CA SER A 111 -18.88 -13.94 -1.83
C SER A 111 -17.94 -14.62 -0.83
N GLY A 112 -17.67 -13.96 0.31
CA GLY A 112 -16.78 -14.44 1.37
C GLY A 112 -15.86 -13.32 1.88
N GLY A 113 -16.36 -12.50 2.81
CA GLY A 113 -15.70 -11.28 3.26
C GLY A 113 -14.23 -11.45 3.65
N CYS A 114 -13.35 -10.63 3.05
CA CYS A 114 -11.98 -10.47 3.52
C CYS A 114 -12.02 -9.71 4.86
N PRO A 115 -11.75 -10.34 6.03
CA PRO A 115 -12.10 -9.80 7.34
C PRO A 115 -11.13 -8.73 7.88
N GLY A 116 -10.53 -7.90 7.02
CA GLY A 116 -9.43 -7.03 7.44
C GLY A 116 -9.29 -5.68 6.75
N LEU A 117 -10.32 -5.19 6.07
CA LEU A 117 -10.38 -3.81 5.57
C LEU A 117 -11.78 -3.21 5.75
N ARG A 118 -11.89 -1.89 5.95
CA ARG A 118 -13.17 -1.18 6.15
C ARG A 118 -13.10 0.28 5.76
N LEU A 119 -14.08 0.77 5.00
CA LEU A 119 -14.29 2.20 4.75
C LEU A 119 -14.83 2.91 6.01
N GLN A 120 -14.12 3.94 6.47
CA GLN A 120 -14.51 4.78 7.61
C GLN A 120 -15.45 5.91 7.18
N VAL A 121 -16.13 6.53 8.15
CA VAL A 121 -17.01 7.70 7.92
C VAL A 121 -16.28 8.91 7.32
N THR A 122 -14.96 8.95 7.43
CA THR A 122 -14.12 10.00 6.84
C THR A 122 -13.82 9.76 5.36
N GLY A 123 -14.34 8.67 4.76
CA GLY A 123 -14.07 8.30 3.37
C GLY A 123 -12.70 7.64 3.15
N ARG A 124 -12.04 7.19 4.22
CA ARG A 124 -10.72 6.51 4.17
C ARG A 124 -10.86 5.06 4.60
N TYR A 125 -10.06 4.18 4.02
CA TYR A 125 -9.98 2.78 4.39
C TYR A 125 -9.05 2.59 5.58
N ALA A 126 -9.51 1.77 6.52
CA ALA A 126 -8.70 1.18 7.58
C ALA A 126 -8.43 -0.28 7.27
N HIS A 127 -7.25 -0.76 7.62
CA HIS A 127 -6.78 -2.12 7.39
C HIS A 127 -6.34 -2.75 8.71
N SER A 128 -6.58 -4.04 8.89
CA SER A 128 -6.01 -4.80 10.00
C SER A 128 -4.56 -5.19 9.70
N LEU A 129 -3.75 -5.37 10.75
CA LEU A 129 -2.37 -5.82 10.59
C LEU A 129 -2.31 -7.17 9.86
N ARG A 130 -3.22 -8.10 10.21
CA ARG A 130 -3.34 -9.39 9.54
C ARG A 130 -3.61 -9.26 8.04
N TYR A 131 -4.49 -8.35 7.62
CA TYR A 131 -4.72 -8.12 6.20
C TYR A 131 -3.46 -7.62 5.49
N LEU A 132 -2.71 -6.70 6.12
CA LEU A 132 -1.46 -6.18 5.56
C LEU A 132 -0.43 -7.29 5.40
N GLU A 133 -0.25 -8.13 6.42
CA GLU A 133 0.65 -9.29 6.36
C GLU A 133 0.26 -10.29 5.28
N ASP A 134 -1.00 -10.75 5.29
CA ASP A 134 -1.47 -11.80 4.38
C ASP A 134 -1.44 -11.30 2.93
N THR A 135 -1.84 -10.05 2.68
CA THR A 135 -1.83 -9.46 1.35
C THR A 135 -0.42 -9.16 0.87
N GLY A 136 0.45 -8.66 1.76
CA GLY A 136 1.88 -8.50 1.47
C GLY A 136 2.50 -9.81 0.99
N ARG A 137 2.35 -10.89 1.78
CA ARG A 137 2.93 -12.21 1.44
C ARG A 137 2.46 -12.72 0.10
N ARG A 138 1.15 -12.64 -0.18
CA ARG A 138 0.57 -13.05 -1.48
C ARG A 138 1.14 -12.25 -2.66
N CYS A 139 1.56 -11.02 -2.42
CA CYS A 139 2.09 -10.10 -3.43
C CYS A 139 3.63 -10.06 -3.48
N GLY A 140 4.33 -10.95 -2.77
CA GLY A 140 5.81 -11.00 -2.78
C GLY A 140 6.47 -10.02 -1.82
N TRP A 141 5.78 -9.62 -0.76
CA TRP A 141 6.29 -8.78 0.31
C TRP A 141 6.24 -9.49 1.66
N ASP A 142 7.31 -9.41 2.43
CA ASP A 142 7.32 -9.81 3.84
C ASP A 142 7.21 -8.58 4.73
N LEU A 143 6.25 -8.57 5.67
CA LEU A 143 6.18 -7.55 6.70
C LEU A 143 7.33 -7.73 7.69
N VAL A 144 8.24 -6.77 7.76
CA VAL A 144 9.45 -6.80 8.61
C VAL A 144 9.21 -6.09 9.93
N SER A 145 8.47 -4.98 9.89
CA SER A 145 8.15 -4.20 11.09
C SER A 145 6.80 -3.51 10.93
N SER A 146 6.10 -3.36 12.05
CA SER A 146 4.90 -2.56 12.14
C SER A 146 4.78 -1.91 13.51
N ASP A 147 4.50 -0.61 13.53
CA ASP A 147 4.12 0.11 14.75
C ASP A 147 2.76 0.76 14.57
N GLN A 148 2.04 0.98 15.68
CA GLN A 148 0.86 1.82 15.67
C GLN A 148 1.19 3.23 16.16
N SER A 149 0.73 4.23 15.42
CA SER A 149 0.92 5.63 15.78
C SER A 149 -0.26 6.50 15.32
N VAL A 150 -0.28 7.75 15.79
CA VAL A 150 -1.20 8.76 15.28
C VAL A 150 -0.66 9.24 13.93
N ILE A 151 -1.35 8.86 12.84
CA ILE A 151 -0.91 9.18 11.48
C ILE A 151 -1.48 10.50 10.94
N ARG A 152 -2.59 10.97 11.53
CA ARG A 152 -3.21 12.27 11.20
C ARG A 152 -4.15 12.76 12.29
N GLN A 153 -4.56 14.03 12.15
CA GLN A 153 -5.63 14.63 12.95
C GLN A 153 -6.90 14.76 12.11
N ASN A 154 -8.07 14.51 12.71
CA ASN A 154 -9.37 14.65 12.05
C ASN A 154 -10.37 15.32 12.98
N GLY A 155 -10.73 16.58 12.73
CA GLY A 155 -11.64 17.33 13.60
C GLY A 155 -11.14 17.42 15.05
N GLY A 156 -9.82 17.55 15.23
CA GLY A 156 -9.17 17.57 16.55
C GLY A 156 -8.98 16.20 17.20
N GLU A 157 -9.44 15.12 16.58
CA GLU A 157 -9.22 13.76 17.08
C GLU A 157 -8.04 13.06 16.40
N PRO A 158 -7.21 12.33 17.16
CA PRO A 158 -6.11 11.55 16.61
C PRO A 158 -6.64 10.31 15.88
N ILE A 159 -6.18 10.13 14.65
CA ILE A 159 -6.47 8.94 13.84
C ILE A 159 -5.28 8.02 13.92
N TRP A 160 -5.54 6.81 14.43
CA TRP A 160 -4.52 5.80 14.60
C TRP A 160 -4.37 4.98 13.35
N GLY A 161 -3.12 4.67 13.04
CA GLY A 161 -2.72 3.94 11.85
C GLY A 161 -1.58 2.98 12.12
N HIS A 162 -1.35 2.08 11.18
CA HIS A 162 -0.14 1.27 11.12
C HIS A 162 0.93 2.03 10.33
N LEU A 163 2.14 2.06 10.86
CA LEU A 163 3.36 2.38 10.13
C LEU A 163 4.06 1.07 9.83
N CYS A 164 4.12 0.69 8.56
CA CYS A 164 4.59 -0.62 8.13
C CYS A 164 5.85 -0.50 7.30
N VAL A 165 6.75 -1.46 7.49
CA VAL A 165 7.92 -1.69 6.63
C VAL A 165 7.83 -3.11 6.11
N MET A 166 7.73 -3.24 4.80
CA MET A 166 7.80 -4.50 4.09
C MET A 166 9.09 -4.61 3.30
N ARG A 167 9.56 -5.84 3.11
CA ARG A 167 10.70 -6.16 2.24
C ARG A 167 10.24 -7.07 1.12
N ARG A 168 10.62 -6.74 -0.12
CA ARG A 168 10.32 -7.57 -1.28
C ARG A 168 11.07 -8.89 -1.15
N VAL A 169 10.35 -9.99 -1.19
CA VAL A 169 10.96 -11.32 -1.17
C VAL A 169 11.82 -11.48 -2.41
N GLY A 170 13.08 -11.84 -2.21
CA GLY A 170 14.00 -12.05 -3.33
C GLY A 170 13.51 -13.21 -4.19
N GLY A 171 13.36 -13.00 -5.49
CA GLY A 171 13.31 -14.10 -6.44
C GLY A 171 14.67 -14.80 -6.39
N GLY A 172 14.79 -15.85 -5.60
CA GLY A 172 16.00 -16.64 -5.52
C GLY A 172 16.32 -17.21 -6.89
N ARG A 173 17.27 -16.62 -7.62
CA ARG A 173 18.17 -17.45 -8.42
C ARG A 173 19.11 -18.08 -7.41
N GLY A 174 18.97 -19.39 -7.22
CA GLY A 174 19.89 -20.14 -6.37
C GLY A 174 21.33 -19.84 -6.78
N GLN A 175 22.17 -19.56 -5.79
CA GLN A 175 23.57 -19.95 -5.84
C GLN A 175 23.90 -20.59 -4.50
N ALA A 176 24.19 -21.88 -4.59
CA ALA A 176 24.86 -22.64 -3.55
C ALA A 176 26.23 -21.99 -3.27
N GLY A 177 26.58 -21.94 -1.99
CA GLY A 177 27.94 -21.79 -1.48
C GLY A 177 28.09 -22.72 -0.29
#